data_AF-A0A4Q3KRQ9-F1
#
_entry.id   AF-A0A4Q3KRQ9-F1
#
_cell.length_a   1.000
_cell.length_b   1.000
_cell.length_c   1.000
_cell.angle_alpha   90.00
_cell.angle_beta   90.00
_cell.angle_gamma   90.00
#
_symmetry.space_group_name_H-M   'P 1'
#
loop_
_entity.id
_entity.type
_entity.pdbx_description
1 polymer ?
#
loop_
_entity_poly.entity_id
_entity_poly.type
_entity_poly.pdbx_seq_one_letter_code
_entity_poly.pdbx_strand_id
1 'polypeptide(L)'
;MIPSPTSNDAIASQDRIAWVRLSSCYLPLANPISDAKVLTGRQKPMTEIAMLFAEIETKDGHRGLGFSYSKRAGGPGQFAHAKEIA
;
A
#
# COMPACT_ATOMS: atom_id res chain seq x y z
N MET A 1 50.54 11.98 1.58
CA MET A 1 49.51 11.73 2.61
C MET A 1 48.16 11.85 1.93
N ILE A 2 47.58 10.72 1.53
CA ILE A 2 46.28 10.66 0.83
C ILE A 2 45.20 10.64 1.93
N PRO A 3 44.12 11.45 1.87
CA PRO A 3 43.06 11.33 2.85
C PRO A 3 42.33 10.01 2.63
N SER A 4 42.32 9.15 3.66
CA SER A 4 41.46 7.96 3.69
C SER A 4 40.00 8.41 3.58
N PRO A 5 39.15 7.74 2.77
CA PRO A 5 37.71 7.95 2.85
C PRO A 5 37.29 7.51 4.25
N THR A 6 36.97 8.47 5.10
CA THR A 6 36.37 8.19 6.39
C THR A 6 35.03 7.53 6.13
N SER A 7 34.91 6.32 6.64
CA SER A 7 33.76 5.44 6.67
C SER A 7 32.51 6.13 7.22
N ASN A 8 31.86 6.97 6.41
CA ASN A 8 30.63 7.65 6.78
C ASN A 8 29.51 7.50 5.74
N ASP A 9 29.77 6.84 4.61
CA ASP A 9 28.75 6.51 3.59
C ASP A 9 27.71 5.48 4.06
N ALA A 10 27.87 4.93 5.27
CA ALA A 10 26.94 3.98 5.88
C ALA A 10 26.24 4.53 7.13
N ILE A 11 26.03 5.86 7.23
CA ILE A 11 24.93 6.34 8.06
C ILE A 11 23.65 5.92 7.33
N ALA A 12 23.10 4.76 7.68
CA ALA A 12 21.68 4.52 7.47
C ALA A 12 20.96 5.78 7.97
N SER A 13 20.30 6.50 7.06
CA SER A 13 19.74 7.82 7.34
C SER A 13 19.06 7.79 8.71
N GLN A 14 19.50 8.64 9.64
CA GLN A 14 18.91 8.72 10.97
C GLN A 14 17.49 9.30 10.93
N ASP A 15 16.99 9.61 9.74
CA ASP A 15 15.61 9.97 9.53
C ASP A 15 14.67 8.89 10.05
N ARG A 16 13.49 9.32 10.51
CA ARG A 16 12.47 8.48 11.12
C ARG A 16 11.13 8.84 10.54
N ILE A 17 10.27 7.83 10.41
CA ILE A 17 8.86 8.06 10.08
C ILE A 17 8.26 8.97 11.18
N ALA A 18 7.69 10.08 10.75
CA ALA A 18 6.98 11.03 11.60
C ALA A 18 5.48 10.79 11.58
N TRP A 19 4.94 10.31 10.45
CA TRP A 19 3.52 10.12 10.27
C TRP A 19 3.20 9.08 9.20
N VAL A 20 2.07 8.39 9.39
CA VAL A 20 1.46 7.47 8.42
C VAL A 20 -0.04 7.77 8.30
N ARG A 21 -0.56 7.75 7.08
CA ARG A 21 -2.02 7.73 6.81
C ARG A 21 -2.38 6.56 5.95
N LEU A 22 -3.44 5.89 6.39
CA LEU A 22 -4.07 4.80 5.67
C LEU A 22 -5.41 5.25 5.13
N SER A 23 -5.67 4.97 3.85
CA SER A 23 -6.96 5.23 3.22
C SER A 23 -7.48 3.96 2.55
N SER A 24 -8.75 3.63 2.80
CA SER A 24 -9.46 2.58 2.08
C SER A 24 -10.37 3.22 1.03
N CYS A 25 -10.12 2.90 -0.23
CA CYS A 25 -10.85 3.47 -1.37
C CYS A 25 -11.44 2.34 -2.21
N TYR A 26 -12.66 2.50 -2.70
CA TYR A 26 -13.29 1.53 -3.59
C TYR A 26 -13.27 2.07 -5.02
N LEU A 27 -12.48 1.42 -5.87
CA LEU A 27 -12.36 1.80 -7.29
C LEU A 27 -13.47 1.10 -8.08
N PRO A 28 -14.48 1.82 -8.59
CA PRO A 28 -15.55 1.23 -9.38
C PRO A 28 -15.04 0.78 -10.76
N LEU A 29 -15.54 -0.36 -11.23
CA LEU A 29 -15.34 -0.86 -12.59
C LEU A 29 -16.59 -0.58 -13.40
N ALA A 30 -16.47 0.29 -14.42
CA ALA A 30 -17.59 0.66 -15.28
C ALA A 30 -18.24 -0.56 -15.97
N ASN A 31 -17.43 -1.57 -16.29
CA ASN A 31 -17.90 -2.85 -16.81
C ASN A 31 -17.53 -3.97 -15.84
N PRO A 32 -18.49 -4.78 -15.36
CA PRO A 32 -18.19 -5.90 -14.48
C PRO A 32 -17.25 -6.93 -15.13
N ILE A 33 -16.26 -7.40 -14.38
CA ILE A 33 -15.28 -8.38 -14.87
C ILE A 33 -15.72 -9.80 -14.51
N SER A 34 -15.76 -10.68 -15.51
CA SER A 34 -16.10 -12.09 -15.37
C SER A 34 -14.91 -12.96 -15.78
N ASP A 35 -14.58 -13.94 -14.94
CA ASP A 35 -13.60 -14.99 -15.25
C ASP A 35 -14.30 -16.37 -15.33
N ALA A 36 -13.54 -17.44 -15.56
CA ALA A 36 -14.09 -18.79 -15.66
C ALA A 36 -14.93 -19.20 -14.42
N LYS A 37 -14.62 -18.70 -13.22
CA LYS A 37 -15.41 -18.99 -12.02
C LYS A 37 -16.77 -18.28 -12.05
N VAL A 38 -16.85 -17.13 -12.71
CA VAL A 38 -18.13 -16.44 -12.93
C VAL A 38 -18.94 -17.18 -14.00
N LEU A 39 -18.31 -17.56 -15.11
CA LEU A 39 -18.97 -18.29 -16.20
C LEU A 39 -19.48 -19.67 -15.77
N THR A 40 -18.86 -20.27 -14.76
CA THR A 40 -19.30 -21.56 -14.16
C THR A 40 -20.21 -21.40 -12.94
N GLY A 41 -20.68 -20.19 -12.64
CA GLY A 41 -21.63 -19.91 -11.56
C GLY A 41 -21.06 -19.98 -10.14
N ARG A 42 -19.74 -20.10 -9.97
CA ARG A 42 -19.07 -20.19 -8.66
C ARG A 42 -18.87 -18.83 -7.99
N GLN A 43 -18.90 -17.75 -8.76
CA GLN A 43 -18.70 -16.38 -8.27
C GLN A 43 -19.54 -15.37 -9.06
N LYS A 44 -19.84 -14.22 -8.44
CA LYS A 44 -20.44 -13.07 -9.14
C LYS A 44 -19.38 -12.30 -9.95
N PRO A 45 -19.76 -11.62 -11.05
CA PRO A 45 -18.91 -10.63 -11.70
C PRO A 45 -18.38 -9.59 -10.71
N MET A 46 -17.14 -9.16 -10.88
CA MET A 46 -16.51 -8.18 -10.00
C MET A 46 -16.79 -6.77 -10.49
N THR A 47 -17.31 -5.91 -9.63
CA THR A 47 -17.75 -4.54 -9.96
C THR A 47 -16.83 -3.45 -9.42
N GLU A 48 -15.89 -3.80 -8.54
CA GLU A 48 -14.98 -2.85 -7.90
C GLU A 48 -13.73 -3.54 -7.38
N ILE A 49 -12.71 -2.75 -7.07
CA ILE A 49 -11.48 -3.17 -6.40
C ILE A 49 -11.33 -2.37 -5.10
N ALA A 50 -11.15 -3.05 -3.98
CA ALA A 50 -10.80 -2.39 -2.73
C ALA A 50 -9.30 -2.05 -2.73
N MET A 51 -8.99 -0.77 -2.67
CA MET A 51 -7.64 -0.22 -2.63
C MET A 51 -7.28 0.18 -1.21
N LEU A 52 -6.08 -0.17 -0.78
CA LEU A 52 -5.45 0.31 0.46
C LEU A 52 -4.29 1.22 0.07
N PHE A 53 -4.36 2.50 0.42
CA PHE A 53 -3.24 3.45 0.27
C PHE A 53 -2.56 3.68 1.62
N ALA A 54 -1.23 3.81 1.58
CA ALA A 54 -0.39 4.20 2.71
C ALA A 54 0.48 5.38 2.31
N GLU A 55 0.23 6.53 2.92
CA GLU A 55 1.05 7.74 2.81
C GLU A 55 1.97 7.81 4.03
N ILE A 56 3.27 8.03 3.81
CA ILE A 56 4.28 8.11 4.86
C ILE A 56 5.05 9.42 4.72
N GLU A 57 5.28 10.09 5.84
CA GLU A 57 6.14 11.26 5.93
C GLU A 57 7.20 11.06 7.02
N THR A 58 8.43 11.50 6.76
CA THR A 58 9.55 11.41 7.69
C THR A 58 9.83 12.75 8.38
N LYS A 59 10.66 12.75 9.42
CA LYS A 59 11.01 13.97 10.17
C LYS A 59 11.79 14.98 9.32
N ASP A 60 12.57 14.49 8.35
CA ASP A 60 13.32 15.33 7.43
C ASP A 60 12.48 15.77 6.20
N GLY A 61 11.18 15.45 6.19
CA GLY A 61 10.22 15.91 5.18
C GLY A 61 10.14 15.06 3.91
N HIS A 62 10.73 13.86 3.90
CA HIS A 62 10.56 12.93 2.78
C HIS A 62 9.16 12.34 2.79
N ARG A 63 8.57 12.16 1.60
CA ARG A 63 7.20 11.68 1.44
C ARG A 63 7.15 10.48 0.50
N GLY A 64 6.37 9.47 0.88
CA GLY A 64 6.16 8.25 0.10
C GLY A 64 4.69 7.87 0.04
N LEU A 65 4.28 7.29 -1.08
CA LEU A 65 2.95 6.71 -1.28
C LEU A 65 3.10 5.27 -1.75
N GLY A 66 2.51 4.34 -1.00
CA GLY A 66 2.36 2.95 -1.38
C GLY A 66 0.90 2.54 -1.47
N PHE A 67 0.63 1.44 -2.16
CA PHE A 67 -0.71 0.85 -2.16
C PHE A 67 -0.68 -0.67 -2.27
N SER A 68 -1.76 -1.28 -1.79
CA SER A 68 -2.12 -2.66 -2.06
C SER A 68 -3.60 -2.73 -2.47
N TYR A 69 -4.07 -3.91 -2.83
CA TYR A 69 -5.46 -4.09 -3.23
C TYR A 69 -5.99 -5.48 -2.92
N SER A 70 -7.31 -5.58 -2.87
CA SER A 70 -8.05 -6.84 -2.79
C SER A 70 -9.09 -6.92 -3.89
N LYS A 71 -9.12 -8.06 -4.59
CA LYS A 71 -10.18 -8.41 -5.54
C LYS A 71 -11.24 -9.19 -4.76
N ARG A 72 -12.50 -8.75 -4.84
CA ARG A 72 -13.63 -9.30 -4.07
C ARG A 72 -13.42 -9.10 -2.56
N ALA A 73 -13.67 -10.14 -1.75
CA ALA A 73 -13.55 -10.06 -0.29
C ALA A 73 -12.07 -9.97 0.14
N GLY A 74 -11.81 -9.14 1.15
CA GLY A 74 -10.48 -8.99 1.77
C GLY A 74 -10.13 -7.54 2.12
N GLY A 75 -10.64 -6.57 1.36
CA GLY A 75 -10.36 -5.13 1.56
C GLY A 75 -10.55 -4.63 3.00
N PRO A 76 -11.71 -4.86 3.65
CA PRO A 76 -11.93 -4.43 5.02
C PRO A 76 -10.94 -5.03 6.04
N GLY A 77 -10.62 -6.32 5.88
CA GLY A 77 -9.65 -7.00 6.75
C GLY A 77 -8.23 -6.48 6.54
N GLN A 78 -7.84 -6.24 5.28
CA GLN A 78 -6.55 -5.65 4.94
C GLN A 78 -6.38 -4.24 5.54
N PHE A 79 -7.42 -3.39 5.45
CA PHE A 79 -7.39 -2.06 6.05
C PHE A 79 -7.38 -2.11 7.58
N ALA A 80 -8.15 -3.02 8.20
CA ALA A 80 -8.15 -3.21 9.64
C ALA A 80 -6.76 -3.62 10.15
N HIS A 81 -6.13 -4.59 9.49
CA HIS A 81 -4.78 -5.04 9.84
C HIS A 81 -3.72 -3.95 9.61
N ALA A 82 -3.81 -3.18 8.52
CA ALA A 82 -2.88 -2.08 8.29
C ALA A 82 -2.93 -1.04 9.43
N LYS A 83 -4.14 -0.73 9.94
CA LYS A 83 -4.31 0.17 11.09
C LYS A 83 -3.78 -0.39 12.42
N GLU A 84 -3.61 -1.70 12.53
CA GLU A 84 -3.00 -2.32 13.70
C GLU A 84 -1.47 -2.17 13.69
N ILE A 85 -0.86 -2.12 12.50
CA ILE A 85 0.58 -1.99 12.32
C ILE A 85 1.05 -0.53 12.30
N ALA A 86 0.25 0.36 11.72
CA ALA A 86 0.62 1.75 11.42
C ALA A 86 0.52 2.72 12.60
#